data_AF-A0A0J9HHB0-F1
#
_entry.id   AF-A0A0J9HHB0-F1
#
_cell.length_a   1.000
_cell.length_b   1.000
_cell.length_c   1.000
_cell.angle_alpha   90.00
_cell.angle_beta   90.00
_cell.angle_gamma   90.00
#
_symmetry.space_group_name_H-M   'P 1'
#
loop_
_entity.id
_entity.type
_entity.pdbx_description
1 polymer ?
#
loop_
_entity_poly.entity_id
_entity_poly.type
_entity_poly.pdbx_seq_one_letter_code
_entity_poly.pdbx_strand_id
1 'polypeptide(L)'
;MDDRELIALFVGYGYQPRIIDDMKQIDADFNAALEWALAEIREIQKAARSGNPIMKPRWPVLILRTPKGWTGPKQIHGQIVEGSFNAHQVPLPAAKKDQEELKTLNEWLSSYKPQELFTEGGGLTDDINAIIPRNDLKKLGQRSEVYESYKAPKLPNWKKFGIEKGKQESSMKAIAEFIDQVFVDNPHSVRLFSPDELESNKLGGTLAHTGRNCQWDQDRQRPGVHIDGRVGIFPSYESFLGIIHTMMVQFCKFTNKMGLETSWRRDIASNNYIETSTWTRQEHNGFSHQNPSFISAVLNLKPNADRVYLPLDANTSLSTLNHRLKSKNYINLMVGSKQPTPVFLSPDEAERQLSRWWFGLEIRVYRRREGSRCGSHWYRY
;
A
#
# COMPACT_ATOMS: atom_id res chain seq x y z
N MET A 1 15.91 11.09 -23.80
CA MET A 1 16.82 9.95 -23.73
C MET A 1 16.65 9.14 -25.00
N ASP A 2 17.75 8.82 -25.65
CA ASP A 2 17.74 7.86 -26.76
C ASP A 2 17.57 6.42 -26.25
N ASP A 3 17.52 5.47 -27.17
CA ASP A 3 17.30 4.05 -26.86
C ASP A 3 18.44 3.46 -26.04
N ARG A 4 19.68 3.88 -26.30
CA ARG A 4 20.86 3.39 -25.61
C ARG A 4 20.88 3.87 -24.17
N GLU A 5 20.53 5.13 -23.94
CA GLU A 5 20.41 5.72 -22.61
C GLU A 5 19.30 5.02 -21.80
N LEU A 6 18.14 4.75 -22.41
CA LEU A 6 17.05 4.03 -21.74
C LEU A 6 17.42 2.57 -21.43
N ILE A 7 18.06 1.88 -22.37
CA ILE A 7 18.56 0.53 -22.14
C ILE A 7 19.57 0.53 -21.01
N ALA A 8 20.56 1.44 -21.04
CA ALA A 8 21.58 1.55 -20.00
C ALA A 8 20.97 1.83 -18.62
N LEU A 9 19.95 2.70 -18.55
CA LEU A 9 19.22 2.99 -17.32
C LEU A 9 18.58 1.73 -16.71
N PHE A 10 17.79 1.01 -17.48
CA PHE A 10 17.08 -0.18 -16.98
C PHE A 10 18.01 -1.36 -16.72
N VAL A 11 19.06 -1.53 -17.54
CA VAL A 11 20.12 -2.49 -17.27
C VAL A 11 20.85 -2.14 -15.97
N GLY A 12 21.11 -0.84 -15.73
CA GLY A 12 21.70 -0.33 -14.48
C GLY A 12 20.84 -0.63 -13.24
N TYR A 13 19.51 -0.60 -13.39
CA TYR A 13 18.56 -1.04 -12.36
C TYR A 13 18.41 -2.56 -12.23
N GLY A 14 19.05 -3.34 -13.10
CA GLY A 14 19.03 -4.80 -13.05
C GLY A 14 17.92 -5.47 -13.85
N TYR A 15 17.33 -4.79 -14.84
CA TYR A 15 16.31 -5.34 -15.73
C TYR A 15 16.88 -5.80 -17.09
N GLN A 16 16.09 -6.56 -17.83
CA GLN A 16 16.25 -6.83 -19.26
C GLN A 16 15.25 -5.96 -20.04
N PRO A 17 15.65 -4.80 -20.58
CA PRO A 17 14.74 -3.93 -21.30
C PRO A 17 14.49 -4.41 -22.74
N ARG A 18 13.22 -4.31 -23.17
CA ARG A 18 12.82 -4.42 -24.58
C ARG A 18 11.96 -3.22 -24.96
N ILE A 19 12.38 -2.47 -25.97
CA ILE A 19 11.63 -1.34 -26.52
C ILE A 19 10.63 -1.87 -27.55
N ILE A 20 9.41 -1.33 -27.51
CA ILE A 20 8.30 -1.69 -28.39
C ILE A 20 7.82 -0.39 -29.02
N ASP A 21 8.13 -0.21 -30.30
CA ASP A 21 7.89 1.05 -31.03
C ASP A 21 7.60 0.89 -32.52
N ASP A 22 7.47 -0.34 -33.04
CA ASP A 22 7.02 -0.57 -34.41
C ASP A 22 5.51 -0.28 -34.53
N MET A 23 5.18 0.99 -34.76
CA MET A 23 3.80 1.43 -34.90
C MET A 23 3.05 0.82 -36.10
N LYS A 24 3.75 0.24 -37.09
CA LYS A 24 3.12 -0.42 -38.24
C LYS A 24 2.67 -1.85 -37.91
N GLN A 25 3.35 -2.50 -36.97
CA GLN A 25 3.10 -3.90 -36.56
C GLN A 25 3.04 -4.03 -35.03
N ILE A 26 2.50 -3.01 -34.39
CA ILE A 26 2.53 -2.82 -32.94
C ILE A 26 1.93 -4.00 -32.17
N ASP A 27 0.86 -4.61 -32.69
CA ASP A 27 0.23 -5.78 -32.07
C ASP A 27 1.18 -7.00 -32.10
N ALA A 28 1.88 -7.21 -33.22
CA ALA A 28 2.81 -8.32 -33.37
C ALA A 28 4.07 -8.12 -32.53
N ASP A 29 4.64 -6.91 -32.51
CA ASP A 29 5.81 -6.58 -31.69
C ASP A 29 5.48 -6.68 -30.19
N PHE A 30 4.34 -6.13 -29.78
CA PHE A 30 3.87 -6.20 -28.39
C PHE A 30 3.60 -7.65 -27.96
N ASN A 31 2.94 -8.46 -28.80
CA ASN A 31 2.70 -9.87 -28.52
C ASN A 31 4.01 -10.67 -28.38
N ALA A 32 4.97 -10.47 -29.31
CA ALA A 32 6.27 -11.12 -29.23
C ALA A 32 7.06 -10.70 -27.98
N ALA A 33 6.93 -9.45 -27.56
CA ALA A 33 7.56 -8.96 -26.34
C ALA A 33 6.91 -9.53 -25.07
N LEU A 34 5.59 -9.69 -25.03
CA LEU A 34 4.87 -10.32 -23.92
C LEU A 34 5.21 -11.81 -23.77
N GLU A 35 5.23 -12.56 -24.87
CA GLU A 35 5.60 -13.99 -24.85
C GLU A 35 7.05 -14.18 -24.38
N TRP A 36 7.97 -13.36 -24.88
CA TRP A 36 9.36 -13.35 -24.40
C TRP A 36 9.44 -13.04 -22.90
N ALA A 37 8.78 -11.97 -22.44
CA ALA A 37 8.81 -11.59 -21.03
C ALA A 37 8.23 -12.69 -20.13
N LEU A 38 7.17 -13.36 -20.57
CA LEU A 38 6.56 -14.47 -19.83
C LEU A 38 7.48 -15.69 -19.77
N ALA A 39 8.20 -16.01 -20.85
CA ALA A 39 9.20 -17.07 -20.87
C ALA A 39 10.34 -16.78 -19.88
N GLU A 40 10.91 -15.57 -19.90
CA GLU A 40 11.95 -15.16 -18.95
C GLU A 40 11.48 -15.23 -17.49
N ILE A 41 10.28 -14.74 -17.21
CA ILE A 41 9.66 -14.82 -15.88
C ILE A 41 9.54 -16.28 -15.42
N ARG A 42 9.09 -17.18 -16.31
CA ARG A 42 8.93 -18.61 -16.00
C ARG A 42 10.27 -19.28 -15.72
N GLU A 43 11.31 -18.98 -16.49
CA GLU A 43 12.66 -19.53 -16.27
C GLU A 43 13.24 -19.06 -14.93
N ILE A 44 13.14 -17.77 -14.61
CA ILE A 44 13.57 -17.23 -13.31
C ILE A 44 12.82 -17.91 -12.15
N GLN A 45 11.50 -18.05 -12.27
CA GLN A 45 10.68 -18.71 -11.25
C GLN A 45 11.00 -20.20 -11.11
N LYS A 46 11.21 -20.90 -12.21
CA LYS A 46 11.55 -22.33 -12.24
C LYS A 46 12.90 -22.58 -11.58
N ALA A 47 13.92 -21.78 -11.92
CA ALA A 47 15.22 -21.84 -11.29
C ALA A 47 15.11 -21.62 -9.77
N ALA A 48 14.41 -20.56 -9.34
CA ALA A 48 14.21 -20.27 -7.91
C ALA A 48 13.48 -21.40 -7.16
N ARG A 49 12.44 -22.00 -7.75
CA ARG A 49 11.66 -23.08 -7.13
C ARG A 49 12.36 -24.44 -7.18
N SER A 50 13.32 -24.64 -8.08
CA SER A 50 14.09 -25.88 -8.22
C SER A 50 15.19 -26.06 -7.16
N GLY A 51 15.44 -25.03 -6.34
CA GLY A 51 16.54 -25.00 -5.37
C GLY A 51 17.85 -24.44 -5.94
N ASN A 52 17.91 -24.15 -7.24
CA ASN A 52 19.05 -23.53 -7.93
C ASN A 52 18.67 -22.13 -8.45
N PRO A 53 18.47 -21.14 -7.56
CA PRO A 53 18.07 -19.79 -7.99
C PRO A 53 19.16 -19.11 -8.83
N ILE A 54 18.74 -18.41 -9.88
CA ILE A 54 19.62 -17.51 -10.63
C ILE A 54 20.05 -16.38 -9.70
N MET A 55 21.35 -16.15 -9.58
CA MET A 55 21.89 -15.04 -8.81
C MET A 55 21.60 -13.72 -9.51
N LYS A 56 20.95 -12.79 -8.81
CA LYS A 56 20.55 -11.48 -9.37
C LYS A 56 19.83 -11.64 -10.73
N PRO A 57 18.66 -12.30 -10.75
CA PRO A 57 17.94 -12.51 -11.99
C PRO A 57 17.55 -11.15 -12.57
N ARG A 58 17.76 -10.96 -13.87
CA ARG A 58 17.33 -9.75 -14.55
C ARG A 58 15.89 -9.93 -15.00
N TRP A 59 14.98 -9.23 -14.35
CA TRP A 59 13.56 -9.29 -14.73
C TRP A 59 13.32 -8.55 -16.05
N PRO A 60 12.43 -9.04 -16.92
CA PRO A 60 12.07 -8.33 -18.13
C PRO A 60 11.35 -7.01 -17.79
N VAL A 61 11.65 -5.95 -18.54
CA VAL A 61 10.90 -4.70 -18.53
C VAL A 61 10.57 -4.31 -19.96
N LEU A 62 9.31 -3.96 -20.22
CA LEU A 62 8.83 -3.56 -21.53
C LEU A 62 8.70 -2.04 -21.57
N ILE A 63 9.35 -1.40 -22.54
CA ILE A 63 9.28 0.04 -22.79
C ILE A 63 8.38 0.25 -24.00
N LEU A 64 7.08 0.43 -23.75
CA LEU A 64 6.09 0.66 -24.78
C LEU A 64 6.07 2.16 -25.16
N ARG A 65 6.38 2.46 -26.42
CA ARG A 65 6.36 3.82 -26.96
C ARG A 65 5.22 3.98 -27.96
N THR A 66 4.14 4.58 -27.50
CA THR A 66 2.98 4.92 -28.34
C THR A 66 2.67 6.41 -28.23
N PRO A 67 2.12 7.04 -29.28
CA PRO A 67 1.67 8.43 -29.21
C PRO A 67 0.67 8.64 -28.07
N LYS A 68 0.74 9.78 -27.37
CA LYS A 68 -0.29 10.12 -26.38
C LYS A 68 -1.60 10.41 -27.09
N GLY A 69 -2.70 9.80 -26.66
CA GLY A 69 -3.99 9.92 -27.35
C GLY A 69 -4.03 9.20 -28.70
N TRP A 70 -3.19 8.17 -28.87
CA TRP A 70 -3.10 7.37 -30.10
C TRP A 70 -4.47 6.88 -30.56
N THR A 71 -4.72 6.95 -31.88
CA THR A 71 -6.01 6.70 -32.56
C THR A 71 -7.09 7.77 -32.36
N GLY A 72 -6.80 8.78 -31.53
CA GLY A 72 -7.64 9.95 -31.30
C GLY A 72 -7.62 10.97 -32.44
N PRO A 73 -8.27 12.14 -32.24
CA PRO A 73 -8.16 13.25 -33.17
C PRO A 73 -6.70 13.67 -33.36
N LYS A 74 -6.26 13.82 -34.60
CA LYS A 74 -4.87 14.23 -34.92
C LYS A 74 -4.63 15.70 -34.67
N GLN A 75 -5.58 16.53 -35.10
CA GLN A 75 -5.52 17.97 -35.02
C GLN A 75 -6.94 18.53 -34.83
N ILE A 76 -7.08 19.62 -34.09
CA ILE A 76 -8.32 20.38 -33.97
C ILE A 76 -7.99 21.86 -33.91
N HIS A 77 -8.72 22.73 -34.61
CA HIS A 77 -8.48 24.18 -34.65
C HIS A 77 -7.02 24.55 -34.96
N GLY A 78 -6.37 23.79 -35.85
CA GLY A 78 -4.96 23.97 -36.20
C GLY A 78 -3.94 23.48 -35.16
N GLN A 79 -4.37 22.95 -34.01
CA GLN A 79 -3.47 22.44 -32.95
C GLN A 79 -3.34 20.92 -32.98
N ILE A 80 -2.11 20.42 -32.86
CA ILE A 80 -1.82 18.98 -32.78
C ILE A 80 -2.34 18.41 -31.46
N VAL A 81 -3.09 17.31 -31.53
CA VAL A 81 -3.70 16.62 -30.39
C VAL A 81 -3.01 15.27 -30.16
N GLU A 82 -3.11 14.34 -31.11
CA GLU A 82 -2.41 13.05 -31.05
C GLU A 82 -0.89 13.26 -30.95
N GLY A 83 -0.25 12.56 -30.02
CA GLY A 83 1.19 12.69 -29.75
C GLY A 83 1.56 13.93 -28.94
N SER A 84 0.59 14.74 -28.48
CA SER A 84 0.85 15.98 -27.75
C SER A 84 0.23 16.01 -26.35
N PHE A 85 0.56 17.04 -25.58
CA PHE A 85 -0.04 17.26 -24.26
C PHE A 85 -1.53 17.62 -24.33
N ASN A 86 -2.03 18.08 -25.49
CA ASN A 86 -3.43 18.44 -25.69
C ASN A 86 -4.37 17.23 -25.60
N ALA A 87 -3.86 16.02 -25.83
CA ALA A 87 -4.63 14.79 -25.64
C ALA A 87 -4.82 14.37 -24.16
N HIS A 88 -4.39 15.16 -23.18
CA HIS A 88 -4.35 14.71 -21.77
C HIS A 88 -5.72 14.61 -21.08
N GLN A 89 -6.62 15.57 -21.31
CA GLN A 89 -7.93 15.61 -20.67
C GLN A 89 -9.01 15.28 -21.70
N VAL A 90 -9.80 16.28 -22.11
CA VAL A 90 -10.85 16.13 -23.12
C VAL A 90 -10.33 16.80 -24.39
N PRO A 91 -10.04 16.04 -25.47
CA PRO A 91 -9.48 16.60 -26.70
C PRO A 91 -10.48 17.48 -27.47
N LEU A 92 -11.78 17.29 -27.24
CA LEU A 92 -12.89 18.00 -27.90
C LEU A 92 -13.91 18.52 -26.86
N PRO A 93 -13.53 19.52 -26.03
CA PRO A 93 -14.36 19.96 -24.89
C PRO A 93 -15.63 20.72 -25.30
N ALA A 94 -15.67 21.28 -26.51
CA ALA A 94 -16.77 22.08 -27.04
C ALA A 94 -17.65 21.33 -28.05
N ALA A 95 -17.48 20.02 -28.23
CA ALA A 95 -18.26 19.20 -29.18
C ALA A 95 -19.79 19.34 -29.06
N LYS A 96 -20.33 19.80 -27.93
CA LYS A 96 -21.76 20.09 -27.79
C LYS A 96 -22.21 21.39 -28.49
N LYS A 97 -21.31 22.36 -28.65
CA LYS A 97 -21.60 23.72 -29.13
C LYS A 97 -20.90 24.03 -30.46
N ASP A 98 -19.73 23.45 -30.68
CA ASP A 98 -18.89 23.65 -31.85
C ASP A 98 -19.14 22.52 -32.87
N GLN A 99 -19.50 22.91 -34.10
CA GLN A 99 -19.82 21.95 -35.16
C GLN A 99 -18.59 21.23 -35.72
N GLU A 100 -17.42 21.87 -35.74
CA GLU A 100 -16.16 21.26 -36.18
C GLU A 100 -15.72 20.18 -35.20
N GLU A 101 -15.78 20.47 -33.90
CA GLU A 101 -15.48 19.48 -32.86
C GLU A 101 -16.49 18.33 -32.85
N LEU A 102 -17.79 18.61 -33.03
CA LEU A 102 -18.82 17.58 -33.11
C LEU A 102 -18.57 16.64 -34.31
N LYS A 103 -18.23 17.21 -35.47
CA LYS A 103 -17.90 16.45 -36.67
C LYS A 103 -16.68 15.57 -36.44
N THR A 104 -15.62 16.15 -35.85
CA THR A 104 -14.38 15.42 -35.51
C THR A 104 -14.64 14.29 -34.52
N LEU A 105 -15.51 14.52 -33.52
CA LEU A 105 -15.94 13.47 -32.58
C LEU A 105 -16.65 12.32 -33.30
N ASN A 106 -17.56 12.63 -34.23
CA ASN A 106 -18.27 11.61 -34.99
C ASN A 106 -17.35 10.81 -35.91
N GLU A 107 -16.42 11.48 -36.60
CA GLU A 107 -15.40 10.84 -37.44
C GLU A 107 -14.50 9.93 -36.60
N TRP A 108 -14.06 10.40 -35.43
CA TRP A 108 -13.24 9.62 -34.50
C TRP A 108 -13.97 8.37 -34.00
N LEU A 109 -15.20 8.50 -33.47
CA LEU A 109 -15.96 7.35 -32.96
C LEU A 109 -16.29 6.35 -34.07
N SER A 110 -16.64 6.83 -35.26
CA SER A 110 -16.94 5.98 -36.42
C SER A 110 -15.71 5.24 -36.95
N SER A 111 -14.49 5.77 -36.72
CA SER A 111 -13.25 5.13 -37.17
C SER A 111 -12.99 3.76 -36.52
N TYR A 112 -13.53 3.51 -35.32
CA TYR A 112 -13.48 2.22 -34.65
C TYR A 112 -14.50 1.20 -35.18
N LYS A 113 -15.36 1.61 -36.12
CA LYS A 113 -16.38 0.76 -36.75
C LYS A 113 -17.21 -0.05 -35.75
N PRO A 114 -17.95 0.62 -34.84
CA PRO A 114 -18.71 -0.06 -33.78
C PRO A 114 -19.67 -1.15 -34.29
N GLN A 115 -20.17 -1.03 -35.52
CA GLN A 115 -21.00 -2.04 -36.17
C GLN A 115 -20.29 -3.40 -36.41
N GLU A 116 -18.95 -3.44 -36.42
CA GLU A 116 -18.17 -4.67 -36.50
C GLU A 116 -17.87 -5.26 -35.10
N LEU A 117 -18.10 -4.48 -34.03
CA LEU A 117 -17.74 -4.82 -32.65
C LEU A 117 -18.95 -5.19 -31.77
N PHE A 118 -20.13 -4.68 -32.10
CA PHE A 118 -21.36 -4.89 -31.35
C PHE A 118 -22.46 -5.51 -32.20
N THR A 119 -23.26 -6.37 -31.59
CA THR A 119 -24.48 -6.91 -32.19
C THR A 119 -25.60 -5.86 -32.17
N GLU A 120 -26.65 -6.04 -32.98
CA GLU A 120 -27.80 -5.12 -33.01
C GLU A 120 -28.47 -4.95 -31.62
N GLY A 121 -28.40 -5.98 -30.76
CA GLY A 121 -28.90 -5.94 -29.38
C GLY A 121 -27.98 -5.25 -28.37
N GLY A 122 -26.83 -4.71 -28.80
CA GLY A 122 -25.83 -4.06 -27.95
C GLY A 122 -24.87 -5.04 -27.24
N GLY A 123 -24.89 -6.33 -27.60
CA GLY A 123 -23.94 -7.31 -27.12
C GLY A 123 -22.60 -7.24 -27.86
N LEU A 124 -21.58 -7.94 -27.37
CA LEU A 124 -20.29 -8.10 -28.07
C LEU A 124 -20.40 -9.18 -29.16
N THR A 125 -19.62 -9.06 -30.23
CA THR A 125 -19.50 -10.10 -31.26
C THR A 125 -18.78 -11.35 -30.75
N ASP A 126 -18.96 -12.48 -31.44
CA ASP A 126 -18.36 -13.76 -31.06
C ASP A 126 -16.83 -13.72 -31.07
N ASP A 127 -16.22 -12.98 -32.01
CA ASP A 127 -14.77 -12.81 -32.10
C ASP A 127 -14.19 -12.11 -30.84
N ILE A 128 -14.87 -11.07 -30.35
CA ILE A 128 -14.48 -10.40 -29.10
C ILE A 128 -14.72 -11.30 -27.90
N ASN A 129 -15.83 -12.04 -27.86
CA ASN A 129 -16.09 -13.00 -26.78
C ASN A 129 -15.06 -14.14 -26.74
N ALA A 130 -14.49 -14.52 -27.88
CA ALA A 130 -13.51 -15.61 -27.97
C ALA A 130 -12.16 -15.29 -27.31
N ILE A 131 -11.76 -14.01 -27.25
CA ILE A 131 -10.49 -13.57 -26.65
C ILE A 131 -10.57 -13.32 -25.13
N ILE A 132 -11.79 -13.16 -24.58
CA ILE A 132 -11.99 -12.96 -23.15
C ILE A 132 -11.83 -14.30 -22.42
N PRO A 133 -11.03 -14.38 -21.33
CA PRO A 133 -10.89 -15.62 -20.58
C PRO A 133 -12.24 -16.19 -20.10
N ARG A 134 -12.55 -17.43 -20.48
CA ARG A 134 -13.80 -18.12 -20.07
C ARG A 134 -13.90 -18.34 -18.56
N ASN A 135 -12.76 -18.56 -17.90
CA ASN A 135 -12.70 -18.69 -16.45
C ASN A 135 -12.62 -17.30 -15.82
N ASP A 136 -13.65 -16.94 -15.06
CA ASP A 136 -13.74 -15.68 -14.31
C ASP A 136 -12.50 -15.40 -13.44
N LEU A 137 -11.90 -16.43 -12.82
CA LEU A 137 -10.68 -16.29 -12.02
C LEU A 137 -9.41 -15.93 -12.82
N LYS A 138 -9.50 -15.91 -14.16
CA LYS A 138 -8.45 -15.43 -15.05
C LYS A 138 -8.72 -14.01 -15.57
N LYS A 139 -9.90 -13.44 -15.33
CA LYS A 139 -10.20 -12.06 -15.67
C LYS A 139 -9.60 -11.15 -14.60
N LEU A 140 -8.81 -10.16 -15.02
CA LEU A 140 -8.06 -9.28 -14.10
C LEU A 140 -8.96 -8.62 -13.03
N GLY A 141 -10.17 -8.18 -13.41
CA GLY A 141 -11.13 -7.56 -12.50
C GLY A 141 -11.85 -8.50 -11.53
N GLN A 142 -11.69 -9.83 -11.68
CA GLN A 142 -12.36 -10.85 -10.86
C GLN A 142 -11.37 -11.72 -10.07
N ARG A 143 -10.09 -11.35 -10.04
CA ARG A 143 -9.07 -11.98 -9.19
C ARG A 143 -9.38 -11.71 -7.72
N SER A 144 -9.32 -12.74 -6.87
CA SER A 144 -9.52 -12.57 -5.42
C SER A 144 -8.64 -11.49 -4.80
N GLU A 145 -7.43 -11.33 -5.33
CA GLU A 145 -6.43 -10.36 -4.91
C GLU A 145 -6.90 -8.91 -5.07
N VAL A 146 -7.84 -8.63 -5.99
CA VAL A 146 -8.37 -7.27 -6.22
C VAL A 146 -9.55 -6.90 -5.32
N TYR A 147 -10.30 -7.87 -4.79
CA TYR A 147 -11.55 -7.60 -4.04
C TYR A 147 -11.70 -8.32 -2.69
N GLU A 148 -10.98 -9.42 -2.45
CA GLU A 148 -11.05 -10.26 -1.24
C GLU A 148 -9.65 -10.69 -0.78
N SER A 149 -8.83 -9.68 -0.46
CA SER A 149 -7.42 -9.91 -0.18
C SER A 149 -7.11 -10.14 1.31
N TYR A 150 -8.00 -9.76 2.23
CA TYR A 150 -7.76 -9.89 3.68
C TYR A 150 -7.72 -11.35 4.16
N LYS A 151 -6.63 -11.68 4.85
CA LYS A 151 -6.50 -12.92 5.63
C LYS A 151 -6.14 -12.55 7.06
N ALA A 152 -6.99 -12.97 8.01
CA ALA A 152 -6.76 -12.68 9.43
C ALA A 152 -5.46 -13.35 9.92
N PRO A 153 -4.54 -12.62 10.57
CA PRO A 153 -3.33 -13.22 11.11
C PRO A 153 -3.65 -14.03 12.37
N LYS A 154 -2.93 -15.14 12.55
CA LYS A 154 -2.93 -15.91 13.80
C LYS A 154 -2.10 -15.13 14.83
N LEU A 155 -2.70 -14.68 15.92
CA LEU A 155 -1.97 -13.93 16.95
C LEU A 155 -1.77 -14.80 18.20
N PRO A 156 -0.55 -14.85 18.77
CA PRO A 156 -0.32 -15.54 20.02
C PRO A 156 -1.00 -14.79 21.17
N ASN A 157 -1.15 -15.44 22.32
CA ASN A 157 -1.61 -14.75 23.53
C ASN A 157 -0.56 -13.73 23.97
N TRP A 158 -0.82 -12.45 23.69
CA TRP A 158 0.09 -11.34 23.97
C TRP A 158 0.46 -11.24 25.46
N LYS A 159 -0.40 -11.70 26.38
CA LYS A 159 -0.14 -11.66 27.84
C LYS A 159 1.10 -12.47 28.24
N LYS A 160 1.51 -13.45 27.43
CA LYS A 160 2.75 -14.23 27.65
C LYS A 160 4.02 -13.36 27.54
N PHE A 161 3.94 -12.25 26.81
CA PHE A 161 5.02 -11.27 26.65
C PHE A 161 4.88 -10.11 27.65
N GLY A 162 3.91 -10.21 28.56
CA GLY A 162 3.61 -9.16 29.53
C GLY A 162 4.75 -8.95 30.53
N ILE A 163 4.96 -7.70 30.90
CA ILE A 163 5.98 -7.28 31.84
C ILE A 163 5.35 -7.06 33.21
N GLU A 164 6.06 -7.41 34.27
CA GLU A 164 5.61 -7.17 35.63
C GLU A 164 5.51 -5.67 35.93
N LYS A 165 4.41 -5.26 36.56
CA LYS A 165 4.17 -3.88 36.99
C LYS A 165 5.27 -3.41 37.94
N GLY A 166 5.75 -2.19 37.75
CA GLY A 166 6.84 -1.57 38.52
C GLY A 166 8.24 -1.80 37.93
N LYS A 167 8.41 -2.70 36.95
CA LYS A 167 9.69 -2.86 36.24
C LYS A 167 9.91 -1.75 35.21
N GLN A 168 11.13 -1.66 34.70
CA GLN A 168 11.52 -0.81 33.58
C GLN A 168 11.61 -1.66 32.31
N GLU A 169 10.92 -1.30 31.24
CA GLU A 169 11.02 -1.99 29.96
C GLU A 169 10.82 -1.02 28.79
N SER A 170 11.46 -1.31 27.66
CA SER A 170 11.23 -0.59 26.41
C SER A 170 9.98 -1.13 25.73
N SER A 171 9.03 -0.26 25.41
CA SER A 171 7.82 -0.67 24.67
C SER A 171 8.16 -1.30 23.32
N MET A 172 9.15 -0.76 22.61
CA MET A 172 9.59 -1.32 21.32
C MET A 172 10.22 -2.69 21.47
N LYS A 173 11.03 -2.91 22.52
CA LYS A 173 11.63 -4.23 22.78
C LYS A 173 10.56 -5.26 23.12
N ALA A 174 9.60 -4.91 23.98
CA ALA A 174 8.50 -5.82 24.36
C ALA A 174 7.66 -6.25 23.14
N ILE A 175 7.29 -5.30 22.27
CA ILE A 175 6.53 -5.66 21.06
C ILE A 175 7.36 -6.42 20.03
N ALA A 176 8.70 -6.30 20.04
CA ALA A 176 9.57 -7.01 19.11
C ALA A 176 9.46 -8.52 19.27
N GLU A 177 9.49 -9.01 20.51
CA GLU A 177 9.35 -10.44 20.84
C GLU A 177 7.95 -10.97 20.45
N PHE A 178 6.91 -10.16 20.67
CA PHE A 178 5.55 -10.50 20.22
C PHE A 178 5.45 -10.57 18.68
N ILE A 179 6.03 -9.61 17.97
CA ILE A 179 6.04 -9.58 16.49
C ILE A 179 6.79 -10.78 15.92
N ASP A 180 7.90 -11.19 16.52
CA ASP A 180 8.65 -12.37 16.11
C ASP A 180 7.78 -13.64 16.17
N GLN A 181 7.07 -13.86 17.28
CA GLN A 181 6.13 -14.99 17.36
C GLN A 181 4.98 -14.86 16.34
N VAL A 182 4.50 -13.65 16.06
CA VAL A 182 3.52 -13.42 14.98
C VAL A 182 4.11 -13.82 13.63
N PHE A 183 5.39 -13.59 13.34
CA PHE A 183 6.02 -14.07 12.10
C PHE A 183 6.11 -15.58 12.04
N VAL A 184 6.45 -16.25 13.15
CA VAL A 184 6.46 -17.71 13.24
C VAL A 184 5.08 -18.29 12.93
N ASP A 185 4.03 -17.71 13.51
CA ASP A 185 2.64 -18.16 13.31
C ASP A 185 2.09 -17.80 11.91
N ASN A 186 2.73 -16.85 11.21
CA ASN A 186 2.28 -16.26 9.94
C ASN A 186 3.43 -16.05 8.93
N PRO A 187 4.12 -17.12 8.49
CA PRO A 187 5.36 -17.00 7.71
C PRO A 187 5.17 -16.26 6.38
N HIS A 188 3.96 -16.28 5.83
CA HIS A 188 3.66 -15.68 4.53
C HIS A 188 2.73 -14.47 4.57
N SER A 189 2.08 -14.17 5.72
CA SER A 189 0.95 -13.21 5.78
C SER A 189 1.15 -11.96 6.64
N VAL A 190 2.24 -11.85 7.40
CA VAL A 190 2.58 -10.63 8.16
C VAL A 190 3.98 -10.17 7.82
N ARG A 191 4.16 -8.86 7.60
CA ARG A 191 5.46 -8.25 7.24
C ARG A 191 5.70 -6.99 8.05
N LEU A 192 6.96 -6.74 8.38
CA LEU A 192 7.43 -5.47 8.93
C LEU A 192 8.36 -4.80 7.92
N PHE A 193 8.16 -3.50 7.75
CA PHE A 193 8.96 -2.64 6.88
C PHE A 193 9.81 -1.72 7.75
N SER A 194 11.02 -1.43 7.32
CA SER A 194 11.88 -0.53 8.06
C SER A 194 12.75 0.26 7.11
N PRO A 195 12.76 1.59 7.20
CA PRO A 195 13.67 2.44 6.43
C PRO A 195 15.07 2.46 7.07
N ASP A 196 15.67 1.27 7.27
CA ASP A 196 16.96 1.09 7.95
C ASP A 196 17.00 1.51 9.43
N GLU A 197 15.86 1.47 10.10
CA GLU A 197 15.71 1.93 11.50
C GLU A 197 15.37 0.79 12.47
N LEU A 198 15.40 -0.47 12.05
CA LEU A 198 14.92 -1.59 12.87
C LEU A 198 15.68 -1.70 14.19
N GLU A 199 17.01 -1.65 14.13
CA GLU A 199 17.86 -1.75 15.33
C GLU A 199 17.79 -0.47 16.17
N SER A 200 17.81 0.69 15.51
CA SER A 200 17.78 1.99 16.19
C SER A 200 16.45 2.24 16.91
N ASN A 201 15.37 1.63 16.43
CA ASN A 201 14.05 1.59 17.06
C ASN A 201 13.90 0.46 18.10
N LYS A 202 14.96 -0.30 18.42
CA LYS A 202 14.94 -1.43 19.36
C LYS A 202 13.99 -2.57 18.97
N LEU A 203 13.78 -2.75 17.66
CA LEU A 203 12.94 -3.81 17.09
C LEU A 203 13.77 -4.99 16.52
N GLY A 204 15.08 -5.05 16.80
CA GLY A 204 15.95 -6.15 16.36
C GLY A 204 15.48 -7.54 16.79
N GLY A 205 14.78 -7.64 17.93
CA GLY A 205 14.18 -8.88 18.42
C GLY A 205 13.15 -9.50 17.48
N THR A 206 12.60 -8.73 16.53
CA THR A 206 11.67 -9.23 15.50
C THR A 206 12.31 -10.22 14.52
N LEU A 207 13.64 -10.32 14.52
CA LEU A 207 14.43 -11.18 13.62
C LEU A 207 14.95 -12.44 14.32
N ALA A 208 14.41 -12.83 15.47
CA ALA A 208 14.90 -14.02 16.18
C ALA A 208 14.69 -15.31 15.37
N HIS A 209 13.57 -15.42 14.65
CA HIS A 209 13.25 -16.56 13.79
C HIS A 209 13.18 -16.22 12.29
N THR A 210 13.62 -15.03 11.88
CA THR A 210 13.60 -14.58 10.47
C THR A 210 14.75 -13.64 10.12
N GLY A 211 14.88 -13.28 8.85
CA GLY A 211 15.91 -12.35 8.36
C GLY A 211 15.32 -11.12 7.68
N ARG A 212 16.15 -10.08 7.51
CA ARG A 212 15.87 -9.01 6.56
C ARG A 212 15.84 -9.58 5.14
N ASN A 213 14.90 -9.19 4.30
CA ASN A 213 14.93 -9.57 2.90
C ASN A 213 15.92 -8.68 2.13
N CYS A 214 17.02 -9.24 1.63
CA CYS A 214 18.02 -8.53 0.84
C CYS A 214 18.41 -9.36 -0.39
N GLN A 215 18.04 -8.89 -1.58
CA GLN A 215 18.46 -9.50 -2.85
C GLN A 215 19.69 -8.76 -3.40
N TRP A 216 20.85 -8.95 -2.76
CA TRP A 216 22.15 -8.44 -3.23
C TRP A 216 23.12 -9.58 -3.58
N ASP A 217 24.33 -9.19 -4.01
CA ASP A 217 25.43 -10.08 -4.41
C ASP A 217 25.82 -11.09 -3.31
N GLN A 218 26.52 -12.15 -3.72
CA GLN A 218 26.79 -13.41 -3.03
C GLN A 218 27.28 -13.27 -1.56
N ASP A 219 27.91 -12.15 -1.23
CA ASP A 219 28.47 -11.86 0.10
C ASP A 219 27.45 -11.38 1.15
N ARG A 220 26.18 -11.15 0.78
CA ARG A 220 25.15 -10.63 1.70
C ARG A 220 23.79 -11.29 1.47
N GLN A 221 23.74 -12.61 1.57
CA GLN A 221 22.51 -13.40 1.40
C GLN A 221 21.50 -13.13 2.53
N ARG A 222 20.24 -12.79 2.20
CA ARG A 222 19.06 -13.14 3.01
C ARG A 222 17.77 -13.26 2.15
N PRO A 223 16.88 -14.23 2.43
CA PRO A 223 15.75 -14.59 1.56
C PRO A 223 14.60 -13.59 1.54
N GLY A 224 13.81 -13.63 0.45
CA GLY A 224 12.80 -12.60 0.15
C GLY A 224 11.35 -13.00 0.01
N VAL A 225 10.44 -12.02 0.17
CA VAL A 225 9.00 -12.20 0.02
C VAL A 225 8.25 -10.95 -0.50
N HIS A 226 7.20 -11.19 -1.29
CA HIS A 226 6.23 -10.26 -1.91
C HIS A 226 5.06 -9.86 -0.97
N ILE A 227 4.17 -8.91 -1.31
CA ILE A 227 2.94 -8.54 -0.55
C ILE A 227 1.71 -8.52 -1.48
N ASP A 228 0.60 -9.13 -1.03
CA ASP A 228 -0.77 -9.02 -1.57
C ASP A 228 -1.76 -9.31 -0.42
N GLY A 229 -2.63 -8.37 -0.04
CA GLY A 229 -3.71 -8.62 0.95
C GLY A 229 -3.31 -8.88 2.42
N ARG A 230 -2.03 -8.69 2.75
CA ARG A 230 -1.39 -9.14 3.99
C ARG A 230 -1.20 -8.01 5.00
N VAL A 231 -0.94 -8.37 6.26
CA VAL A 231 -0.82 -7.39 7.35
C VAL A 231 0.58 -6.79 7.36
N GLY A 232 0.68 -5.47 7.24
CA GLY A 232 1.92 -4.71 7.30
C GLY A 232 2.09 -3.95 8.61
N ILE A 233 3.33 -3.88 9.10
CA ILE A 233 3.77 -3.07 10.26
C ILE A 233 4.88 -2.13 9.79
N PHE A 234 4.74 -0.84 10.05
CA PHE A 234 5.65 0.21 9.56
C PHE A 234 6.17 1.07 10.72
N PRO A 235 7.21 0.62 11.45
CA PRO A 235 7.95 1.47 12.36
C PRO A 235 8.79 2.50 11.63
N SER A 236 8.80 3.72 12.16
CA SER A 236 9.65 4.83 11.71
C SER A 236 9.96 5.76 12.88
N TYR A 237 11.01 6.55 12.74
CA TYR A 237 11.20 7.75 13.54
C TYR A 237 10.01 8.69 13.35
N GLU A 238 9.51 9.24 14.46
CA GLU A 238 8.36 10.13 14.51
C GLU A 238 8.49 11.30 13.53
N SER A 239 9.68 11.91 13.44
CA SER A 239 9.92 13.06 12.57
C SER A 239 9.80 12.80 11.08
N PHE A 240 9.99 11.55 10.64
CA PHE A 240 10.12 11.18 9.23
C PHE A 240 8.90 10.47 8.68
N LEU A 241 8.03 9.94 9.54
CA LEU A 241 6.81 9.28 9.08
C LEU A 241 5.89 10.24 8.29
N GLY A 242 5.99 11.55 8.55
CA GLY A 242 5.35 12.60 7.76
C GLY A 242 5.67 12.59 6.26
N ILE A 243 6.79 12.00 5.83
CA ILE A 243 7.18 11.88 4.41
C ILE A 243 6.11 11.14 3.59
N ILE A 244 5.46 10.13 4.19
CA ILE A 244 4.44 9.31 3.51
C ILE A 244 3.01 9.82 3.72
N HIS A 245 2.81 11.03 4.25
CA HIS A 245 1.49 11.56 4.55
C HIS A 245 0.51 11.47 3.36
N THR A 246 0.95 11.89 2.16
CA THR A 246 0.08 11.84 0.97
C THR A 246 -0.27 10.40 0.59
N MET A 247 0.64 9.44 0.74
CA MET A 247 0.38 8.01 0.51
C MET A 247 -0.67 7.48 1.47
N MET A 248 -0.57 7.81 2.76
CA MET A 248 -1.58 7.47 3.77
C MET A 248 -2.96 8.02 3.41
N VAL A 249 -3.03 9.29 2.98
CA VAL A 249 -4.30 9.93 2.58
C VAL A 249 -4.91 9.21 1.38
N GLN A 250 -4.12 8.84 0.37
CA GLN A 250 -4.64 8.11 -0.79
C GLN A 250 -5.12 6.71 -0.40
N PHE A 251 -4.39 6.00 0.45
CA PHE A 251 -4.84 4.71 0.97
C PHE A 251 -6.16 4.85 1.76
N CYS A 252 -6.28 5.87 2.63
CA CYS A 252 -7.51 6.13 3.35
C CYS A 252 -8.70 6.43 2.41
N LYS A 253 -8.49 7.22 1.35
CA LYS A 253 -9.54 7.46 0.34
C LYS A 253 -9.94 6.16 -0.36
N PHE A 254 -8.97 5.31 -0.69
CA PHE A 254 -9.23 4.02 -1.31
C PHE A 254 -10.01 3.08 -0.37
N THR A 255 -9.61 2.94 0.89
CA THR A 255 -10.25 1.99 1.81
C THR A 255 -11.57 2.49 2.39
N ASN A 256 -11.63 3.74 2.83
CA ASN A 256 -12.77 4.26 3.59
C ASN A 256 -13.80 4.98 2.74
N LYS A 257 -13.43 5.55 1.60
CA LYS A 257 -14.42 6.09 0.65
C LYS A 257 -14.83 5.01 -0.32
N MET A 258 -13.91 4.60 -1.20
CA MET A 258 -14.25 3.66 -2.27
C MET A 258 -14.57 2.27 -1.71
N GLY A 259 -13.77 1.76 -0.77
CA GLY A 259 -13.96 0.43 -0.21
C GLY A 259 -15.27 0.24 0.55
N LEU A 260 -15.71 1.25 1.32
CA LEU A 260 -16.96 1.15 2.10
C LEU A 260 -18.22 1.45 1.26
N GLU A 261 -18.12 2.27 0.22
CA GLU A 261 -19.24 2.54 -0.70
C GLU A 261 -19.45 1.39 -1.72
N THR A 262 -18.44 0.53 -1.92
CA THR A 262 -18.47 -0.57 -2.90
C THR A 262 -18.85 -1.90 -2.24
N SER A 263 -20.14 -2.25 -2.26
CA SER A 263 -20.71 -3.38 -1.49
C SER A 263 -20.16 -4.78 -1.81
N TRP A 264 -19.65 -5.00 -3.03
CA TRP A 264 -19.06 -6.29 -3.43
C TRP A 264 -17.60 -6.45 -2.99
N ARG A 265 -16.94 -5.35 -2.60
CA ARG A 265 -15.54 -5.37 -2.18
C ARG A 265 -15.45 -5.75 -0.70
N ARG A 266 -14.60 -6.72 -0.37
CA ARG A 266 -14.38 -7.12 1.03
C ARG A 266 -13.43 -6.15 1.72
N ASP A 267 -13.49 -6.19 3.05
CA ASP A 267 -12.54 -5.49 3.91
C ASP A 267 -11.09 -5.87 3.61
N ILE A 268 -10.18 -4.93 3.81
CA ILE A 268 -8.73 -5.19 3.77
C ILE A 268 -8.08 -4.96 5.14
N ALA A 269 -6.87 -5.49 5.33
CA ALA A 269 -6.09 -5.25 6.54
C ALA A 269 -5.87 -3.74 6.74
N SER A 270 -5.92 -3.30 8.00
CA SER A 270 -5.55 -1.93 8.34
C SER A 270 -4.06 -1.68 8.08
N ASN A 271 -3.72 -0.42 7.78
CA ASN A 271 -2.33 0.02 7.73
C ASN A 271 -1.87 0.38 9.14
N ASN A 272 -0.75 -0.20 9.58
CA ASN A 272 -0.32 -0.14 10.97
C ASN A 272 1.04 0.57 11.10
N TYR A 273 1.03 1.85 11.44
CA TYR A 273 2.23 2.68 11.65
C TYR A 273 2.67 2.69 13.10
N ILE A 274 3.97 2.63 13.36
CA ILE A 274 4.54 2.81 14.69
C ILE A 274 5.48 4.01 14.64
N GLU A 275 5.17 5.05 15.41
CA GLU A 275 6.13 6.12 15.69
C GLU A 275 6.91 5.76 16.93
N THR A 276 8.22 5.82 16.80
CA THR A 276 9.13 5.74 17.94
C THR A 276 10.30 6.68 17.70
N SER A 277 11.30 6.66 18.59
CA SER A 277 12.33 7.70 18.61
C SER A 277 11.66 9.09 18.64
N THR A 278 10.78 9.28 19.62
CA THR A 278 9.87 10.42 19.71
C THR A 278 10.62 11.73 19.94
N TRP A 279 9.98 12.87 19.64
CA TRP A 279 10.57 14.21 19.72
C TRP A 279 11.18 14.53 21.09
N THR A 280 10.63 13.97 22.17
CA THR A 280 11.14 14.10 23.55
C THR A 280 12.40 13.30 23.86
N ARG A 281 12.77 12.36 22.99
CA ARG A 281 13.84 11.34 23.21
C ARG A 281 14.65 11.12 21.94
N GLN A 282 15.23 12.21 21.42
CA GLN A 282 16.10 12.25 20.25
C GLN A 282 17.49 12.80 20.64
N GLU A 283 18.21 12.06 21.47
CA GLU A 283 19.42 12.52 22.16
C GLU A 283 20.59 12.81 21.22
N HIS A 284 20.67 12.14 20.06
CA HIS A 284 21.81 12.22 19.14
C HIS A 284 21.55 13.06 17.88
N ASN A 285 20.30 13.45 17.62
CA ASN A 285 19.90 13.98 16.31
C ASN A 285 19.40 15.43 16.34
N GLY A 286 18.95 15.92 17.50
CA GLY A 286 18.53 17.31 17.68
C GLY A 286 17.26 17.70 16.92
N PHE A 287 17.14 18.99 16.58
CA PHE A 287 15.88 19.61 16.13
C PHE A 287 15.31 19.04 14.83
N SER A 288 16.15 18.58 13.90
CA SER A 288 15.69 17.97 12.64
C SER A 288 14.86 16.69 12.85
N HIS A 289 14.96 16.08 14.03
CA HIS A 289 14.25 14.85 14.41
C HIS A 289 13.11 15.10 15.42
N GLN A 290 12.68 16.36 15.59
CA GLN A 290 11.61 16.72 16.52
C GLN A 290 10.38 17.24 15.75
N ASN A 291 9.52 16.32 15.31
CA ASN A 291 8.29 16.67 14.61
C ASN A 291 7.16 15.65 14.87
N PRO A 292 6.32 15.84 15.90
CA PRO A 292 5.19 14.95 16.20
C PRO A 292 3.94 15.22 15.35
N SER A 293 4.03 15.98 14.25
CA SER A 293 2.85 16.47 13.52
C SER A 293 2.07 15.40 12.75
N PHE A 294 2.62 14.20 12.56
CA PHE A 294 1.92 13.14 11.84
C PHE A 294 0.67 12.65 12.58
N ILE A 295 0.64 12.75 13.91
CA ILE A 295 -0.59 12.54 14.71
C ILE A 295 -1.72 13.44 14.19
N SER A 296 -1.43 14.73 13.98
CA SER A 296 -2.41 15.68 13.44
C SER A 296 -2.84 15.32 12.02
N ALA A 297 -1.92 14.80 11.20
CA ALA A 297 -2.24 14.33 9.85
C ALA A 297 -3.20 13.12 9.88
N VAL A 298 -3.00 12.18 10.80
CA VAL A 298 -3.90 11.03 11.00
C VAL A 298 -5.27 11.48 11.51
N LEU A 299 -5.31 12.38 12.50
CA LEU A 299 -6.56 12.91 13.06
C LEU A 299 -7.36 13.79 12.08
N ASN A 300 -6.74 14.25 10.99
CA ASN A 300 -7.44 14.97 9.91
C ASN A 300 -8.19 14.05 8.94
N LEU A 301 -8.03 12.74 9.06
CA LEU A 301 -8.82 11.76 8.32
C LEU A 301 -10.28 11.72 8.82
N LYS A 302 -11.11 10.89 8.18
CA LYS A 302 -12.51 10.72 8.61
C LYS A 302 -12.56 9.87 9.88
N PRO A 303 -13.41 10.18 10.89
CA PRO A 303 -13.40 9.49 12.19
C PRO A 303 -13.61 7.96 12.18
N ASN A 304 -14.18 7.43 11.10
CA ASN A 304 -14.36 5.99 10.89
C ASN A 304 -13.15 5.32 10.23
N ALA A 305 -12.12 6.09 9.86
CA ALA A 305 -10.97 5.66 9.10
C ALA A 305 -9.67 5.63 9.90
N ASP A 306 -9.54 6.43 10.96
CA ASP A 306 -8.30 6.61 11.71
C ASP A 306 -8.38 6.16 13.16
N ARG A 307 -7.25 5.67 13.70
CA ARG A 307 -7.07 5.35 15.11
C ARG A 307 -5.67 5.78 15.54
N VAL A 308 -5.57 6.67 16.52
CA VAL A 308 -4.29 7.06 17.15
C VAL A 308 -4.24 6.47 18.57
N TYR A 309 -3.15 5.77 18.87
CA TYR A 309 -2.90 5.14 20.15
C TYR A 309 -1.63 5.70 20.79
N LEU A 310 -1.74 6.12 22.04
CA LEU A 310 -0.64 6.62 22.87
C LEU A 310 -0.46 5.67 24.07
N PRO A 311 0.02 4.43 23.86
CA PRO A 311 0.24 3.48 24.94
C PRO A 311 1.20 4.05 25.99
N LEU A 312 0.80 3.90 27.25
CA LEU A 312 1.51 4.45 28.41
C LEU A 312 2.83 3.71 28.70
N ASP A 313 2.88 2.42 28.41
CA ASP A 313 3.96 1.51 28.77
C ASP A 313 4.05 0.28 27.83
N ALA A 314 4.91 -0.68 28.19
CA ALA A 314 5.12 -1.91 27.42
C ALA A 314 3.87 -2.79 27.31
N ASN A 315 3.10 -2.96 28.40
CA ASN A 315 1.91 -3.82 28.39
C ASN A 315 0.76 -3.24 27.58
N THR A 316 0.54 -1.92 27.68
CA THR A 316 -0.42 -1.22 26.83
C THR A 316 0.00 -1.24 25.37
N SER A 317 1.31 -1.14 25.08
CA SER A 317 1.86 -1.28 23.72
C SER A 317 1.59 -2.66 23.11
N LEU A 318 1.81 -3.73 23.87
CA LEU A 318 1.51 -5.11 23.46
C LEU A 318 0.01 -5.31 23.19
N SER A 319 -0.84 -4.85 24.11
CA SER A 319 -2.31 -4.92 23.99
C SER A 319 -2.79 -4.18 22.73
N THR A 320 -2.34 -2.94 22.52
CA THR A 320 -2.65 -2.12 21.35
C THR A 320 -2.21 -2.80 20.06
N LEU A 321 -0.99 -3.34 20.01
CA LEU A 321 -0.50 -4.02 18.81
C LEU A 321 -1.29 -5.29 18.49
N ASN A 322 -1.59 -6.12 19.49
CA ASN A 322 -2.43 -7.31 19.30
C ASN A 322 -3.83 -6.94 18.74
N HIS A 323 -4.42 -5.84 19.21
CA HIS A 323 -5.71 -5.37 18.71
C HIS A 323 -5.62 -4.88 17.26
N ARG A 324 -4.66 -4.00 16.95
CA ARG A 324 -4.57 -3.35 15.64
C ARG A 324 -4.29 -4.33 14.51
N LEU A 325 -3.52 -5.40 14.76
CA LEU A 325 -3.20 -6.43 13.76
C LEU A 325 -4.44 -7.21 13.28
N LYS A 326 -5.55 -7.18 14.03
CA LYS A 326 -6.84 -7.79 13.65
C LYS A 326 -7.82 -6.80 13.01
N SER A 327 -7.52 -5.51 13.09
CA SER A 327 -8.40 -4.45 12.59
C SER A 327 -8.41 -4.41 11.06
N LYS A 328 -9.49 -3.88 10.50
CA LYS A 328 -9.69 -3.79 9.05
C LYS A 328 -10.08 -2.38 8.63
N ASN A 329 -9.62 -1.96 7.46
CA ASN A 329 -9.91 -0.66 6.84
C ASN A 329 -9.50 0.58 7.65
N TYR A 330 -8.71 0.44 8.73
CA TYR A 330 -8.22 1.59 9.50
C TYR A 330 -6.81 2.02 9.08
N ILE A 331 -6.52 3.29 9.33
CA ILE A 331 -5.18 3.80 9.54
C ILE A 331 -4.91 3.78 11.04
N ASN A 332 -4.07 2.86 11.49
CA ASN A 332 -3.66 2.77 12.90
C ASN A 332 -2.30 3.42 13.08
N LEU A 333 -2.21 4.43 13.93
CA LEU A 333 -0.97 5.02 14.40
C LEU A 333 -0.77 4.67 15.88
N MET A 334 0.36 4.06 16.22
CA MET A 334 0.77 3.84 17.60
C MET A 334 2.05 4.60 17.87
N VAL A 335 2.10 5.41 18.92
CA VAL A 335 3.31 6.13 19.33
C VAL A 335 3.89 5.42 20.56
N GLY A 336 5.12 4.92 20.47
CA GLY A 336 5.73 4.15 21.54
C GLY A 336 7.18 4.55 21.81
N SER A 337 7.58 4.54 23.07
CA SER A 337 8.97 4.80 23.48
C SER A 337 9.86 3.60 23.18
N LYS A 338 11.05 3.86 22.63
CA LYS A 338 12.14 2.87 22.53
C LYS A 338 13.02 2.82 23.78
N GLN A 339 12.98 3.86 24.61
CA GLN A 339 13.76 3.91 25.84
C GLN A 339 13.04 3.12 26.95
N PRO A 340 13.76 2.45 27.86
CA PRO A 340 13.17 1.85 29.04
C PRO A 340 12.38 2.89 29.85
N THR A 341 11.13 2.56 30.15
CA THR A 341 10.22 3.37 30.97
C THR A 341 9.51 2.49 32.00
N PRO A 342 9.01 3.06 33.11
CA PRO A 342 8.25 2.29 34.09
C PRO A 342 7.03 1.61 33.45
N VAL A 343 6.79 0.35 33.82
CA VAL A 343 5.57 -0.39 33.49
C VAL A 343 4.55 -0.12 34.57
N PHE A 344 3.48 0.59 34.21
CA PHE A 344 2.47 1.06 35.14
C PHE A 344 1.32 0.06 35.33
N LEU A 345 1.00 -0.69 34.28
CA LEU A 345 -0.17 -1.58 34.27
C LEU A 345 0.25 -3.04 34.17
N SER A 346 -0.47 -3.93 34.86
CA SER A 346 -0.39 -5.37 34.59
C SER A 346 -1.01 -5.70 33.21
N PRO A 347 -0.74 -6.89 32.64
CA PRO A 347 -1.38 -7.30 31.38
C PRO A 347 -2.92 -7.24 31.42
N ASP A 348 -3.54 -7.62 32.54
CA ASP A 348 -5.00 -7.55 32.68
C ASP A 348 -5.51 -6.10 32.82
N GLU A 349 -4.76 -5.23 33.49
CA GLU A 349 -5.09 -3.80 33.56
C GLU A 349 -4.98 -3.13 32.18
N ALA A 350 -3.94 -3.46 31.40
CA ALA A 350 -3.73 -2.96 30.06
C ALA A 350 -4.81 -3.43 29.06
N GLU A 351 -5.29 -4.69 29.18
CA GLU A 351 -6.42 -5.18 28.38
C GLU A 351 -7.71 -4.42 28.68
N ARG A 352 -8.01 -4.19 29.97
CA ARG A 352 -9.18 -3.42 30.42
C ARG A 352 -9.09 -1.95 30.00
N GLN A 353 -7.90 -1.36 29.98
CA GLN A 353 -7.74 0.01 29.54
C GLN A 353 -8.04 0.15 28.04
N LEU A 354 -7.57 -0.79 27.22
CA LEU A 354 -7.83 -0.77 25.78
C LEU A 354 -9.32 -0.92 25.46
N SER A 355 -10.04 -1.81 26.18
CA SER A 355 -11.50 -1.93 26.02
C SER A 355 -12.25 -0.68 26.48
N ARG A 356 -11.71 0.10 27.42
CA ARG A 356 -12.24 1.42 27.78
C ARG A 356 -11.92 2.49 26.75
N TRP A 357 -10.77 2.42 26.06
CA TRP A 357 -10.45 3.34 24.96
C TRP A 357 -11.44 3.23 23.80
N TRP A 358 -11.98 2.03 23.57
CA TRP A 358 -13.10 1.80 22.64
C TRP A 358 -14.39 2.55 23.00
N PHE A 359 -14.58 2.88 24.28
CA PHE A 359 -15.78 3.53 24.81
C PHE A 359 -15.58 4.98 25.32
N GLY A 360 -14.35 5.48 25.53
CA GLY A 360 -14.19 6.80 26.14
C GLY A 360 -12.81 7.47 26.18
N LEU A 361 -11.77 6.92 25.53
CA LEU A 361 -10.44 7.58 25.52
C LEU A 361 -9.65 7.30 24.22
N GLU A 362 -10.33 7.20 23.09
CA GLU A 362 -9.77 7.69 21.84
C GLU A 362 -9.60 9.21 21.97
N ILE A 363 -8.55 9.80 21.40
CA ILE A 363 -8.62 11.19 20.95
C ILE A 363 -9.60 11.22 19.76
N ARG A 364 -10.88 10.93 20.02
CA ARG A 364 -11.96 11.39 19.16
C ARG A 364 -12.05 12.86 19.46
N VAL A 365 -11.42 13.68 18.62
CA VAL A 365 -11.82 15.07 18.51
C VAL A 365 -13.28 15.04 18.09
N TYR A 366 -14.18 15.09 19.05
CA TYR A 366 -15.61 15.25 18.82
C TYR A 366 -15.77 16.61 18.12
N ARG A 367 -15.78 16.62 16.79
CA ARG A 367 -16.36 17.74 16.05
C ARG A 367 -17.84 17.74 16.40
N ARG A 368 -18.21 18.56 17.37
CA ARG A 368 -19.60 18.94 17.62
C ARG A 368 -20.18 19.35 16.26
N ARG A 369 -21.16 18.59 15.76
CA ARG A 369 -22.17 19.19 14.88
C ARG A 369 -22.84 20.27 15.72
N GLU A 370 -22.72 21.53 15.29
CA GLU A 370 -23.59 22.58 15.78
C GLU A 370 -25.04 22.09 15.63
N GLY A 371 -25.76 21.93 16.75
CA GLY A 371 -27.17 21.53 16.71
C GLY A 371 -27.70 20.54 17.75
N SER A 372 -26.97 20.18 18.81
CA SER A 372 -27.58 19.44 19.93
C SER A 372 -27.05 19.85 21.29
N ARG A 373 -27.93 20.43 22.10
CA ARG A 373 -27.72 20.73 23.53
C ARG A 373 -27.68 19.41 24.30
N CYS A 374 -26.62 19.15 25.05
CA CYS A 374 -26.69 18.24 26.19
C CYS A 374 -25.77 18.71 27.32
N GLY A 375 -26.32 18.58 28.54
CA GLY A 375 -25.97 19.33 29.74
C GLY A 375 -24.59 19.08 30.34
N SER A 376 -24.16 20.09 31.08
CA SER A 376 -23.01 20.11 31.98
C SER A 376 -23.16 19.05 33.09
N HIS A 377 -22.19 18.14 33.20
CA HIS A 377 -21.81 17.54 34.47
C HIS A 377 -20.29 17.64 34.61
N TRP A 378 -19.88 18.59 35.45
CA TRP A 378 -18.52 18.71 35.95
C TRP A 378 -18.37 17.71 37.10
N TYR A 379 -17.31 16.90 37.09
CA TYR A 379 -16.80 16.33 38.33
C TYR A 379 -15.35 16.79 38.52
N ARG A 380 -15.14 17.41 39.68
CA ARG A 380 -13.86 17.83 40.25
C ARG A 380 -13.17 16.61 40.90
N TYR A 381 -11.86 16.53 40.64
CA TYR A 381 -10.81 15.66 41.21
C TYR A 381 -10.89 14.17 40.95
#